data_AF-A0A1V0TSX2-F1
#
_entry.id   AF-A0A1V0TSX2-F1
#
_cell.length_a   1.000
_cell.length_b   1.000
_cell.length_c   1.000
_cell.angle_alpha   90.00
_cell.angle_beta   90.00
_cell.angle_gamma   90.00
#
_symmetry.space_group_name_H-M   'P 1'
#
loop_
_entity.id
_entity.type
_entity.pdbx_description
1 polymer ?
#
loop_
_entity_poly.entity_id
_entity_poly.type
_entity_poly.pdbx_seq_one_letter_code
_entity_poly.pdbx_strand_id
1 'polypeptide(L)'
;MRQLSEIDRDAIRLAQDPQFSRWFEQITATGGCANPVHLAGSTTVRDVATGEILHQYDTRDEPGERLLIRCRNRRAIVCAPCSRLHAGDTFHLVRAGLIGGKNVPNDVRGHPRLFVTLTAPSFGPVHRASTAGERCRPRRRAAHCDHERPTGCATVHDHSDPLVGQPLCADCYDYVAHVLWHAHAGELWDRFTRAVRRRLAAVAGLPQSQFSDHARLSFAKVAEYQKRAAVHVHAIVRLDGPAGPADPPPAWGAAAQLTAAVQAAARSVVVRTPYSPAVGEYAVRWGRQIDVRSLRARPEDGGLTDDAVAAYVAKYVTKGASEIAAGADRRLLAWDDIDVVPAPPHVRTLMRTCWRLGGLAEFEPLRLRSWAHTLGFRGHILTKSRVYSTTYAALRTERAAHEGHNDVPGAVADASWRYVGSGHTPGAALIAVGVADDLAHNREITREVLRERGECL
;
A
#
# COMPACT_ATOMS: atom_id res chain seq x y z
N MET A 1 30.15 29.79 18.64
CA MET A 1 29.04 29.47 17.72
C MET A 1 29.42 29.38 16.24
N ARG A 2 30.35 30.18 15.68
CA ARG A 2 30.70 30.11 14.23
C ARG A 2 31.38 28.81 13.75
N GLN A 3 31.89 27.98 14.66
CA GLN A 3 32.51 26.68 14.34
C GLN A 3 31.52 25.49 14.39
N LEU A 4 30.27 25.71 14.82
CA LEU A 4 29.25 24.67 14.87
C LEU A 4 28.58 24.52 13.50
N SER A 5 28.15 23.30 13.17
CA SER A 5 27.40 23.05 11.95
C SER A 5 26.09 23.87 11.94
N GLU A 6 25.49 24.07 10.76
CA GLU A 6 24.18 24.73 10.68
C GLU A 6 23.10 23.97 11.47
N ILE A 7 23.19 22.64 11.47
CA ILE A 7 22.29 21.77 12.20
C ILE A 7 22.42 21.97 13.72
N ASP A 8 23.64 21.99 14.24
CA ASP A 8 23.89 22.18 15.68
C ASP A 8 23.46 23.56 16.15
N ARG A 9 23.71 24.59 15.33
CA ARG A 9 23.27 25.96 15.63
C ARG A 9 21.74 26.05 15.68
N ASP A 10 21.04 25.41 14.75
CA ASP A 10 19.58 25.39 14.75
C ASP A 10 19.02 24.61 15.94
N ALA A 11 19.60 23.45 16.28
CA ALA A 11 19.19 22.66 17.44
C ALA A 11 19.38 23.44 18.76
N ILE A 12 20.52 24.11 18.94
CA ILE A 12 20.76 24.97 20.11
C ILE A 12 19.78 26.13 20.15
N ARG A 13 19.51 26.78 19.01
CA ARG A 13 18.53 27.86 18.91
C ARG A 13 17.14 27.39 19.35
N LEU A 14 16.71 26.21 18.90
CA LEU A 14 15.43 25.61 19.29
C LEU A 14 15.41 25.31 20.80
N ALA A 15 16.47 24.71 21.35
CA ALA A 15 16.57 24.38 22.77
C ALA A 15 16.58 25.62 23.68
N GLN A 16 17.00 26.78 23.16
CA GLN A 16 16.99 28.06 23.87
C GLN A 16 15.69 28.85 23.70
N ASP A 17 14.76 28.38 22.86
CA ASP A 17 13.47 29.03 22.65
C ASP A 17 12.60 28.92 23.93
N PRO A 18 12.00 30.02 24.44
CA PRO A 18 11.13 29.97 25.60
C PRO A 18 9.94 29.00 25.47
N GLN A 19 9.48 28.75 24.25
CA GLN A 19 8.39 27.81 23.96
C GLN A 19 8.89 26.39 23.60
N PHE A 20 10.17 26.09 23.81
CA PHE A 20 10.76 24.78 23.48
C PHE A 20 9.99 23.60 24.07
N SER A 21 9.61 23.65 25.35
CA SER A 21 8.87 22.57 26.00
C SER A 21 7.56 22.27 25.28
N ARG A 22 6.79 23.32 24.93
CA ARG A 22 5.54 23.19 24.19
C ARG A 22 5.77 22.66 22.78
N TRP A 23 6.82 23.12 22.11
CA TRP A 23 7.20 22.64 20.79
C TRP A 23 7.61 21.15 20.82
N PHE A 24 8.35 20.74 21.84
CA PHE A 24 8.77 19.35 22.06
C PHE A 24 7.57 18.44 22.36
N GLU A 25 6.59 18.92 23.13
CA GLU A 25 5.29 18.24 23.29
C GLU A 25 4.60 18.02 21.95
N GLN A 26 4.55 19.04 21.08
CA GLN A 26 3.96 18.88 19.75
C GLN A 26 4.69 17.81 18.92
N ILE A 27 6.03 17.78 18.93
CA ILE A 27 6.80 16.72 18.25
C ILE A 27 6.46 15.34 18.82
N THR A 28 6.41 15.23 20.15
CA THR A 28 6.09 13.98 20.86
C THR A 28 4.68 13.52 20.55
N ALA A 29 3.70 14.42 20.49
CA ALA A 29 2.32 14.14 20.08
C ALA A 29 2.23 13.66 18.62
N THR A 30 3.08 14.16 17.73
CA THR A 30 3.20 13.58 16.37
C THR A 30 3.93 12.23 16.35
N GLY A 31 4.46 11.78 17.49
CA GLY A 31 5.31 10.60 17.66
C GLY A 31 6.59 10.67 16.86
N GLY A 32 7.21 11.85 16.79
CA GLY A 32 8.45 12.09 16.04
C GLY A 32 8.25 12.08 14.52
N CYS A 33 7.13 12.59 14.01
CA CYS A 33 6.87 12.60 12.57
C CYS A 33 8.02 13.30 11.82
N ALA A 34 8.58 12.65 10.79
CA ALA A 34 9.73 13.17 10.04
C ALA A 34 9.41 14.38 9.15
N ASN A 35 8.14 14.56 8.76
CA ASN A 35 7.72 15.64 7.88
C ASN A 35 6.30 16.14 8.26
N PRO A 36 6.10 16.68 9.47
CA PRO A 36 4.77 17.03 9.97
C PRO A 36 4.11 18.07 9.07
N VAL A 37 2.78 18.10 9.07
CA VAL A 37 2.01 19.16 8.43
C VAL A 37 1.73 20.24 9.46
N HIS A 38 1.90 21.50 9.06
CA HIS A 38 1.67 22.66 9.91
C HIS A 38 0.30 23.24 9.61
N LEU A 39 -0.52 23.39 10.66
CA LEU A 39 -1.81 24.04 10.60
C LEU A 39 -1.80 25.29 11.46
N ALA A 40 -2.37 26.37 10.98
CA ALA A 40 -2.71 27.54 11.78
C ALA A 40 -4.22 27.70 11.83
N GLY A 41 -4.77 28.05 12.98
CA GLY A 41 -6.21 28.13 13.15
C GLY A 41 -6.69 27.98 14.58
N SER A 42 -7.98 27.70 14.71
CA SER A 42 -8.64 27.55 16.00
C SER A 42 -9.76 26.51 15.93
N THR A 43 -10.13 26.01 17.10
CA THR A 43 -11.33 25.19 17.30
C THR A 43 -12.05 25.65 18.56
N THR A 44 -13.37 25.74 18.48
CA THR A 44 -14.25 26.01 19.62
C THR A 44 -15.29 24.90 19.69
N VAL A 45 -15.30 24.18 20.80
CA VAL A 45 -16.26 23.13 21.09
C VAL A 45 -17.33 23.72 22.00
N ARG A 46 -18.59 23.58 21.61
CA ARG A 46 -19.75 24.10 22.34
C ARG A 46 -20.74 23.00 22.66
N ASP A 47 -21.41 23.10 23.80
CA ASP A 47 -22.59 22.30 24.08
C ASP A 47 -23.74 22.75 23.15
N VAL A 48 -24.41 21.80 22.49
CA VAL A 48 -25.46 22.10 21.52
C VAL A 48 -26.74 22.60 22.19
N ALA A 49 -27.04 22.15 23.40
CA ALA A 49 -28.26 22.53 24.10
C ALA A 49 -28.14 23.89 24.79
N THR A 50 -26.98 24.21 25.36
CA THR A 50 -26.77 25.45 26.14
C THR A 50 -26.00 26.52 25.38
N GLY A 51 -25.23 26.14 24.34
CA GLY A 51 -24.30 27.03 23.65
C GLY A 51 -23.01 27.34 24.41
N GLU A 52 -22.83 26.75 25.61
CA GLU A 52 -21.66 26.92 26.47
C GLU A 52 -20.39 26.47 25.75
N ILE A 53 -19.31 27.24 25.87
CA ILE A 53 -18.00 26.85 25.33
C ILE A 53 -17.37 25.84 26.28
N LEU A 54 -17.28 24.60 25.83
CA LEU A 54 -16.66 23.50 26.56
C LEU A 54 -15.14 23.50 26.41
N HIS A 55 -14.65 23.91 25.24
CA HIS A 55 -13.22 23.94 24.94
C HIS A 55 -12.93 24.95 23.84
N GLN A 56 -11.84 25.72 23.98
CA GLN A 56 -11.35 26.62 22.94
C GLN A 56 -9.84 26.44 22.79
N TYR A 57 -9.38 26.33 21.56
CA TYR A 57 -7.97 26.20 21.21
C TYR A 57 -7.65 27.09 20.02
N ASP A 58 -6.49 27.73 20.06
CA ASP A 58 -6.02 28.66 19.04
C ASP A 58 -4.50 28.56 18.91
N THR A 59 -3.98 28.58 17.69
CA THR A 59 -2.54 28.46 17.44
C THR A 59 -1.76 29.75 17.68
N ARG A 60 -2.39 30.90 17.94
CA ARG A 60 -1.70 32.18 18.15
C ARG A 60 -0.62 32.13 19.24
N ASP A 61 -0.85 31.34 20.28
CA ASP A 61 0.09 31.21 21.40
C ASP A 61 1.00 29.97 21.28
N GLU A 62 0.89 29.22 20.18
CA GLU A 62 1.70 28.03 19.92
C GLU A 62 3.05 28.37 19.27
N PRO A 63 4.08 27.52 19.45
CA PRO A 63 5.39 27.67 18.80
C PRO A 63 5.30 27.87 17.28
N GLY A 64 5.65 29.08 16.83
CA GLY A 64 5.58 29.45 15.42
C GLY A 64 4.15 29.61 14.89
N GLU A 65 3.20 29.95 15.78
CA GLU A 65 1.78 30.19 15.52
C GLU A 65 1.08 29.04 14.81
N ARG A 66 1.51 27.81 15.10
CA ARG A 66 1.11 26.61 14.37
C ARG A 66 1.02 25.37 15.25
N LEU A 67 0.14 24.47 14.83
CA LEU A 67 0.01 23.11 15.33
C LEU A 67 0.68 22.13 14.36
N LEU A 68 1.53 21.25 14.89
CA LEU A 68 2.09 20.12 14.15
C LEU A 68 1.13 18.93 14.17
N ILE A 69 0.78 18.42 13.00
CA ILE A 69 0.07 17.15 12.85
C ILE A 69 0.88 16.14 12.05
N ARG A 70 0.64 14.86 12.31
CA ARG A 70 1.25 13.75 11.57
C ARG A 70 1.01 13.88 10.06
N CYS A 71 2.06 13.63 9.27
CA CYS A 71 1.99 13.67 7.80
C CYS A 71 1.15 12.55 7.18
N ARG A 72 0.88 11.49 7.95
CA ARG A 72 0.12 10.30 7.52
C ARG A 72 0.67 9.62 6.26
N ASN A 73 1.95 9.86 5.94
CA ASN A 73 2.60 9.21 4.81
C ASN A 73 2.84 7.74 5.16
N ARG A 74 2.35 6.84 4.30
CA ARG A 74 2.49 5.39 4.50
C ARG A 74 3.92 4.88 4.27
N ARG A 75 4.79 5.63 3.60
CA ARG A 75 6.10 5.13 3.14
C ARG A 75 7.15 5.25 4.22
N ALA A 76 7.82 4.14 4.52
CA ALA A 76 8.82 4.11 5.59
C ALA A 76 9.99 5.06 5.29
N ILE A 77 10.46 5.09 4.04
CA ILE A 77 11.56 5.98 3.61
C ILE A 77 11.22 7.48 3.71
N VAL A 78 9.94 7.86 3.67
CA VAL A 78 9.53 9.27 3.80
C VAL A 78 9.25 9.63 5.25
N CYS A 79 8.65 8.73 6.02
CA CYS A 79 8.36 8.95 7.44
C CYS A 79 8.12 7.61 8.14
N ALA A 80 9.17 7.04 8.73
CA ALA A 80 9.10 5.76 9.43
C ALA A 80 8.03 5.72 10.55
N PRO A 81 7.87 6.77 11.40
CA PRO A 81 6.87 6.75 12.47
C PRO A 81 5.41 6.78 11.99
N CYS A 82 5.11 7.52 10.92
CA CYS A 82 3.77 7.53 10.33
C CYS A 82 3.49 6.24 9.55
N SER A 83 4.50 5.74 8.82
CA SER A 83 4.43 4.47 8.11
C SER A 83 4.16 3.29 9.05
N ARG A 84 4.84 3.22 10.19
CA ARG A 84 4.61 2.20 11.23
C ARG A 84 3.18 2.22 11.75
N LEU A 85 2.64 3.41 12.04
CA LEU A 85 1.24 3.55 12.48
C LEU A 85 0.27 3.07 11.39
N HIS A 86 0.51 3.47 10.14
CA HIS A 86 -0.29 3.03 9.00
C HIS A 86 -0.23 1.50 8.80
N ALA A 87 0.94 0.88 9.01
CA ALA A 87 1.10 -0.58 8.98
C ALA A 87 0.26 -1.26 10.06
N GLY A 88 0.30 -0.74 11.30
CA GLY A 88 -0.51 -1.23 12.41
C GLY A 88 -2.01 -1.13 12.14
N ASP A 89 -2.46 0.02 11.63
CA ASP A 89 -3.87 0.19 11.22
C ASP A 89 -4.27 -0.81 10.13
N THR A 90 -3.37 -1.04 9.16
CA THR A 90 -3.61 -1.99 8.08
C THR A 90 -3.68 -3.42 8.61
N PHE A 91 -2.79 -3.78 9.54
CA PHE A 91 -2.81 -5.07 10.21
C PHE A 91 -4.17 -5.32 10.87
N HIS A 92 -4.65 -4.38 11.70
CA HIS A 92 -5.96 -4.53 12.36
C HIS A 92 -7.12 -4.53 11.37
N LEU A 93 -7.05 -3.73 10.30
CA LEU A 93 -8.06 -3.70 9.25
C LEU A 93 -8.16 -5.04 8.51
N VAL A 94 -7.02 -5.66 8.18
CA VAL A 94 -6.98 -6.97 7.51
C VAL A 94 -7.39 -8.08 8.47
N ARG A 95 -6.81 -8.09 9.67
CA ARG A 95 -7.08 -9.07 10.72
C ARG A 95 -8.55 -9.12 11.11
N ALA A 96 -9.19 -7.97 11.30
CA ALA A 96 -10.63 -7.91 11.60
C ALA A 96 -11.48 -8.58 10.51
N GLY A 97 -11.07 -8.49 9.24
CA GLY A 97 -11.73 -9.21 8.15
C GLY A 97 -11.40 -10.71 8.06
N LEU A 98 -10.40 -11.21 8.77
CA LEU A 98 -10.02 -12.62 8.75
C LEU A 98 -10.60 -13.38 9.94
N ILE A 99 -10.58 -12.78 11.12
CA ILE A 99 -10.90 -13.47 12.38
C ILE A 99 -11.96 -12.75 13.24
N GLY A 100 -12.46 -11.60 12.79
CA GLY A 100 -13.37 -10.76 13.57
C GLY A 100 -12.65 -9.82 14.53
N GLY A 101 -13.44 -9.15 15.37
CA GLY A 101 -13.01 -8.08 16.27
C GLY A 101 -13.29 -6.69 15.71
N LYS A 102 -13.09 -5.67 16.56
CA LYS A 102 -13.52 -4.28 16.31
C LYS A 102 -15.04 -4.26 16.09
N ASN A 103 -15.49 -4.03 14.86
CA ASN A 103 -16.90 -4.03 14.47
C ASN A 103 -17.26 -5.19 13.52
N VAL A 104 -16.43 -6.25 13.48
CA VAL A 104 -16.65 -7.43 12.65
C VAL A 104 -16.92 -8.63 13.57
N PRO A 105 -17.99 -9.41 13.34
CA PRO A 105 -18.28 -10.60 14.15
C PRO A 105 -17.18 -11.67 14.06
N ASN A 106 -16.97 -12.42 15.14
CA ASN A 106 -15.97 -13.49 15.19
C ASN A 106 -16.28 -14.66 14.23
N ASP A 107 -17.56 -14.87 13.93
CA ASP A 107 -18.05 -15.91 13.02
C ASP A 107 -17.55 -15.74 11.58
N VAL A 108 -17.05 -14.54 11.21
CA VAL A 108 -16.38 -14.30 9.93
C VAL A 108 -15.20 -15.26 9.69
N ARG A 109 -14.61 -15.79 10.77
CA ARG A 109 -13.56 -16.81 10.70
C ARG A 109 -14.05 -18.14 10.12
N GLY A 110 -15.34 -18.39 10.07
CA GLY A 110 -15.96 -19.53 9.38
C GLY A 110 -16.21 -19.32 7.89
N HIS A 111 -16.13 -18.07 7.39
CA HIS A 111 -16.52 -17.76 6.01
C HIS A 111 -15.50 -18.30 4.99
N PRO A 112 -15.94 -18.83 3.83
CA PRO A 112 -15.07 -19.24 2.74
C PRO A 112 -14.13 -18.11 2.31
N ARG A 113 -12.82 -18.29 2.50
CA ARG A 113 -11.80 -17.29 2.18
C ARG A 113 -10.57 -17.88 1.53
N LEU A 114 -10.01 -17.11 0.61
CA LEU A 114 -8.83 -17.47 -0.17
C LEU A 114 -7.77 -16.37 -0.07
N PHE A 115 -6.51 -16.77 -0.03
CA PHE A 115 -5.38 -15.92 -0.38
C PHE A 115 -5.03 -16.15 -1.85
N VAL A 116 -5.13 -15.08 -2.65
CA VAL A 116 -5.00 -15.10 -4.10
C VAL A 116 -3.82 -14.23 -4.51
N THR A 117 -2.93 -14.76 -5.33
CA THR A 117 -1.86 -13.98 -5.97
C THR A 117 -2.06 -13.97 -7.49
N LEU A 118 -2.29 -12.78 -8.05
CA LEU A 118 -2.39 -12.54 -9.49
C LEU A 118 -1.14 -11.81 -9.97
N THR A 119 -0.45 -12.37 -10.95
CA THR A 119 0.81 -11.80 -11.46
C THR A 119 0.63 -11.08 -12.79
N ALA A 120 1.55 -10.15 -13.10
CA ALA A 120 1.71 -9.66 -14.47
C ALA A 120 2.19 -10.77 -15.42
N PRO A 121 1.87 -10.71 -16.72
CA PRO A 121 2.49 -11.58 -17.72
C PRO A 121 4.00 -11.32 -17.83
N SER A 122 4.67 -12.13 -18.64
CA SER A 122 6.06 -11.88 -19.02
C SER A 122 6.10 -10.86 -20.16
N PHE A 123 6.97 -9.86 -20.04
CA PHE A 123 7.25 -8.87 -21.09
C PHE A 123 8.61 -9.09 -21.77
N GLY A 124 9.36 -10.10 -21.32
CA GLY A 124 10.69 -10.43 -21.80
C GLY A 124 11.49 -11.19 -20.75
N PRO A 125 12.59 -11.86 -21.13
CA PRO A 125 13.45 -12.55 -20.17
C PRO A 125 14.20 -11.55 -19.27
N VAL A 126 14.14 -11.77 -17.96
CA VAL A 126 14.84 -10.96 -16.95
C VAL A 126 15.78 -11.82 -16.12
N HIS A 127 16.84 -11.23 -15.57
CA HIS A 127 17.69 -11.90 -14.58
C HIS A 127 16.86 -12.30 -13.36
N ARG A 128 17.09 -13.50 -12.82
CA ARG A 128 16.47 -13.99 -11.59
C ARG A 128 17.54 -14.35 -10.57
N ALA A 129 17.24 -14.10 -9.31
CA ALA A 129 18.02 -14.60 -8.19
C ALA A 129 17.73 -16.09 -7.95
N SER A 130 18.65 -16.79 -7.31
CA SER A 130 18.44 -18.13 -6.77
C SER A 130 18.87 -18.18 -5.30
N THR A 131 18.09 -18.86 -4.48
CA THR A 131 18.44 -19.20 -3.09
C THR A 131 19.22 -20.51 -2.98
N ALA A 132 19.15 -21.38 -4.00
CA ALA A 132 19.74 -22.71 -4.01
C ALA A 132 21.00 -22.80 -4.90
N GLY A 133 21.62 -21.66 -5.23
CA GLY A 133 22.80 -21.61 -6.10
C GLY A 133 22.52 -21.95 -7.57
N GLU A 134 21.25 -21.95 -8.00
CA GLU A 134 20.89 -22.25 -9.37
C GLU A 134 21.32 -21.13 -10.32
N ARG A 135 21.74 -21.51 -11.53
CA ARG A 135 22.06 -20.56 -12.60
C ARG A 135 20.83 -19.74 -12.98
N CYS A 136 21.06 -18.45 -13.23
CA CYS A 136 20.05 -17.44 -13.52
C CYS A 136 19.09 -17.90 -14.63
N ARG A 137 19.55 -18.10 -15.86
CA ARG A 137 18.73 -18.60 -16.98
C ARG A 137 19.62 -19.42 -17.91
N PRO A 138 20.02 -20.64 -17.52
CA PRO A 138 20.90 -21.45 -18.34
C PRO A 138 20.20 -21.80 -19.67
N ARG A 139 20.92 -21.65 -20.77
CA ARG A 139 20.51 -22.10 -22.11
C ARG A 139 21.57 -23.06 -22.63
N ARG A 140 21.13 -24.18 -23.21
CA ARG A 140 22.04 -25.23 -23.71
C ARG A 140 22.92 -24.75 -24.87
N ARG A 141 22.46 -23.78 -25.66
CA ARG A 141 23.23 -23.12 -26.73
C ARG A 141 23.31 -21.63 -26.43
N ALA A 142 24.48 -21.04 -26.64
CA ALA A 142 24.69 -19.60 -26.60
C ALA A 142 24.01 -18.97 -27.83
N ALA A 143 22.69 -18.82 -27.76
CA ALA A 143 21.94 -18.07 -28.75
C ALA A 143 21.94 -16.60 -28.37
N HIS A 144 22.17 -15.74 -29.35
CA HIS A 144 22.02 -14.30 -29.23
C HIS A 144 20.66 -13.90 -29.79
N CYS A 145 20.07 -12.83 -29.26
CA CYS A 145 18.94 -12.19 -29.92
C CYS A 145 19.43 -11.39 -31.13
N ASP A 146 18.50 -10.83 -31.90
CA ASP A 146 18.82 -10.00 -33.07
C ASP A 146 19.60 -8.71 -32.71
N HIS A 147 19.62 -8.34 -31.43
CA HIS A 147 20.44 -7.25 -30.88
C HIS A 147 21.81 -7.72 -30.38
N GLU A 148 22.24 -8.91 -30.77
CA GLU A 148 23.53 -9.52 -30.44
C GLU A 148 23.79 -9.71 -28.94
N ARG A 149 22.73 -9.76 -28.12
CA ARG A 149 22.84 -10.02 -26.67
C ARG A 149 22.51 -11.47 -26.31
N PRO A 150 23.17 -12.06 -25.31
CA PRO A 150 22.87 -13.42 -24.86
C PRO A 150 21.39 -13.59 -24.45
N THR A 151 20.75 -14.65 -24.95
CA THR A 151 19.36 -15.02 -24.59
C THR A 151 19.24 -15.82 -23.29
N GLY A 152 20.37 -16.03 -22.60
CA GLY A 152 20.47 -16.72 -21.32
C GLY A 152 21.59 -16.13 -20.46
N CYS A 153 21.58 -16.48 -19.18
CA CYS A 153 22.59 -16.07 -18.22
C CYS A 153 22.98 -17.28 -17.38
N ALA A 154 24.26 -17.66 -17.37
CA ALA A 154 24.75 -18.80 -16.61
C ALA A 154 25.23 -18.42 -15.19
N THR A 155 25.28 -17.13 -14.87
CA THR A 155 25.69 -16.60 -13.56
C THR A 155 24.68 -17.00 -12.48
N VAL A 156 25.15 -17.20 -11.26
CA VAL A 156 24.31 -17.33 -10.07
C VAL A 156 24.17 -15.95 -9.45
N HIS A 157 22.95 -15.44 -9.35
CA HIS A 157 22.68 -14.15 -8.72
C HIS A 157 22.03 -14.37 -7.35
N ASP A 158 22.48 -13.64 -6.34
CA ASP A 158 21.75 -13.49 -5.08
C ASP A 158 20.64 -12.42 -5.19
N HIS A 159 19.85 -12.23 -4.13
CA HIS A 159 18.73 -11.29 -4.13
C HIS A 159 19.10 -9.79 -4.09
N SER A 160 20.35 -9.49 -3.71
CA SER A 160 20.92 -8.15 -3.66
C SER A 160 21.61 -7.74 -4.97
N ASP A 161 21.92 -8.70 -5.84
CA ASP A 161 22.52 -8.44 -7.15
C ASP A 161 21.68 -7.42 -7.96
N PRO A 162 22.26 -6.29 -8.38
CA PRO A 162 21.55 -5.20 -9.05
C PRO A 162 21.01 -5.60 -10.43
N LEU A 163 21.51 -6.67 -11.05
CA LEU A 163 20.99 -7.17 -12.32
C LEU A 163 19.64 -7.86 -12.15
N VAL A 164 19.32 -8.40 -10.96
CA VAL A 164 18.09 -9.17 -10.75
C VAL A 164 16.85 -8.31 -11.02
N GLY A 165 16.00 -8.81 -11.92
CA GLY A 165 14.82 -8.10 -12.41
C GLY A 165 15.06 -7.26 -13.67
N GLN A 166 16.31 -6.95 -14.02
CA GLN A 166 16.63 -6.28 -15.28
C GLN A 166 16.50 -7.26 -16.46
N PRO A 167 16.13 -6.77 -17.66
CA PRO A 167 16.03 -7.61 -18.85
C PRO A 167 17.41 -8.11 -19.30
N LEU A 168 17.47 -9.35 -19.82
CA LEU A 168 18.69 -9.87 -20.45
C LEU A 168 19.08 -9.02 -21.67
N CYS A 169 18.09 -8.52 -22.40
CA CYS A 169 18.26 -7.56 -23.48
C CYS A 169 17.17 -6.50 -23.35
N ALA A 170 17.56 -5.23 -23.17
CA ALA A 170 16.62 -4.13 -23.03
C ALA A 170 15.77 -3.97 -24.30
N ASP A 171 16.37 -4.15 -25.47
CA ASP A 171 15.70 -3.94 -26.76
C ASP A 171 14.71 -5.08 -27.09
N CYS A 172 14.88 -6.27 -26.53
CA CYS A 172 13.90 -7.36 -26.62
C CYS A 172 12.76 -7.27 -25.59
N TYR A 173 12.83 -6.36 -24.62
CA TYR A 173 11.83 -6.27 -23.56
C TYR A 173 10.67 -5.37 -24.00
N ASP A 174 9.44 -5.88 -23.89
CA ASP A 174 8.23 -5.15 -24.26
C ASP A 174 7.82 -4.14 -23.16
N TYR A 175 8.49 -3.00 -23.18
CA TYR A 175 8.20 -1.90 -22.26
C TYR A 175 6.80 -1.30 -22.45
N VAL A 176 6.28 -1.30 -23.68
CA VAL A 176 4.96 -0.75 -23.98
C VAL A 176 3.89 -1.62 -23.35
N ALA A 177 3.93 -2.94 -23.56
CA ALA A 177 3.01 -3.87 -22.92
C ALA A 177 3.10 -3.81 -21.40
N HIS A 178 4.29 -3.64 -20.83
CA HIS A 178 4.45 -3.49 -19.38
C HIS A 178 3.72 -2.25 -18.86
N VAL A 179 4.00 -1.07 -19.40
CA VAL A 179 3.38 0.18 -18.94
C VAL A 179 1.86 0.15 -19.15
N LEU A 180 1.38 -0.34 -20.29
CA LEU A 180 -0.06 -0.48 -20.54
C LEU A 180 -0.69 -1.50 -19.60
N TRP A 181 -0.01 -2.60 -19.26
CA TRP A 181 -0.50 -3.55 -18.26
C TRP A 181 -0.68 -2.88 -16.89
N HIS A 182 0.30 -2.08 -16.44
CA HIS A 182 0.18 -1.30 -15.20
C HIS A 182 -0.98 -0.30 -15.24
N ALA A 183 -1.13 0.43 -16.35
CA ALA A 183 -2.18 1.42 -16.51
C ALA A 183 -3.58 0.80 -16.42
N HIS A 184 -3.74 -0.43 -16.94
CA HIS A 184 -5.01 -1.17 -16.95
C HIS A 184 -5.15 -2.17 -15.79
N ALA A 185 -4.19 -2.28 -14.85
CA ALA A 185 -4.27 -3.23 -13.74
C ALA A 185 -5.50 -3.02 -12.84
N GLY A 186 -5.94 -1.76 -12.69
CA GLY A 186 -7.19 -1.43 -11.99
C GLY A 186 -8.44 -1.96 -12.69
N GLU A 187 -8.49 -1.82 -14.01
CA GLU A 187 -9.60 -2.32 -14.84
C GLU A 187 -9.61 -3.85 -14.92
N LEU A 188 -8.43 -4.48 -15.05
CA LEU A 188 -8.28 -5.93 -14.94
C LEU A 188 -8.85 -6.46 -13.63
N TRP A 189 -8.59 -5.77 -12.52
CA TRP A 189 -9.13 -6.14 -11.22
C TRP A 189 -10.66 -5.99 -11.16
N ASP A 190 -11.22 -4.90 -11.68
CA ASP A 190 -12.67 -4.72 -11.74
C ASP A 190 -13.34 -5.83 -12.56
N ARG A 191 -12.83 -6.11 -13.77
CA ARG A 191 -13.33 -7.21 -14.62
C ARG A 191 -13.16 -8.57 -13.94
N PHE A 192 -12.06 -8.80 -13.21
CA PHE A 192 -11.85 -10.01 -12.40
C PHE A 192 -12.94 -10.18 -11.34
N THR A 193 -13.20 -9.17 -10.51
CA THR A 193 -14.24 -9.27 -9.47
C THR A 193 -15.66 -9.45 -10.05
N ARG A 194 -15.95 -8.85 -11.22
CA ARG A 194 -17.22 -9.08 -11.95
C ARG A 194 -17.31 -10.51 -12.48
N ALA A 195 -16.23 -11.05 -13.03
CA ALA A 195 -16.17 -12.41 -13.55
C ALA A 195 -16.30 -13.46 -12.44
N VAL A 196 -15.69 -13.24 -11.27
CA VAL A 196 -15.87 -14.11 -10.10
C VAL A 196 -17.32 -14.12 -9.67
N ARG A 197 -17.95 -12.95 -9.49
CA ARG A 197 -19.38 -12.85 -9.13
C ARG A 197 -20.28 -13.54 -10.14
N ARG A 198 -20.03 -13.35 -11.44
CA ARG A 198 -20.80 -14.02 -12.52
C ARG A 198 -20.70 -15.53 -12.44
N ARG A 199 -19.50 -16.07 -12.18
CA ARG A 199 -19.29 -17.52 -12.06
C ARG A 199 -19.96 -18.09 -10.82
N LEU A 200 -19.88 -17.39 -9.69
CA LEU A 200 -20.57 -17.81 -8.46
C LEU A 200 -22.09 -17.77 -8.63
N ALA A 201 -22.64 -16.73 -9.28
CA ALA A 201 -24.05 -16.66 -9.59
C ALA A 201 -24.51 -17.85 -10.46
N ALA A 202 -23.73 -18.21 -11.48
CA ALA A 202 -24.02 -19.38 -12.31
C ALA A 202 -24.02 -20.70 -11.52
N VAL A 203 -23.06 -20.88 -10.60
CA VAL A 203 -23.02 -22.05 -9.69
C VAL A 203 -24.25 -22.10 -8.78
N ALA A 204 -24.75 -20.94 -8.36
CA ALA A 204 -25.93 -20.81 -7.52
C ALA A 204 -27.26 -20.91 -8.30
N GLY A 205 -27.23 -21.00 -9.64
CA GLY A 205 -28.44 -20.94 -10.48
C GLY A 205 -29.11 -19.56 -10.49
N LEU A 206 -28.36 -18.50 -10.19
CA LEU A 206 -28.87 -17.13 -10.05
C LEU A 206 -28.52 -16.25 -11.25
N PRO A 207 -29.41 -15.33 -11.67
CA PRO A 207 -29.03 -14.20 -12.51
C PRO A 207 -27.94 -13.35 -11.84
N GLN A 208 -26.94 -12.89 -12.60
CA GLN A 208 -25.87 -12.06 -12.05
C GLN A 208 -26.39 -10.78 -11.35
N SER A 209 -27.49 -10.21 -11.85
CA SER A 209 -28.14 -9.01 -11.29
C SER A 209 -28.66 -9.22 -9.87
N GLN A 210 -29.03 -10.44 -9.49
CA GLN A 210 -29.58 -10.79 -8.17
C GLN A 210 -28.50 -11.29 -7.20
N PHE A 211 -27.25 -11.44 -7.65
CA PHE A 211 -26.18 -12.01 -6.81
C PHE A 211 -26.03 -11.27 -5.47
N SER A 212 -26.16 -9.94 -5.45
CA SER A 212 -26.03 -9.12 -4.23
C SER A 212 -27.05 -9.42 -3.15
N ASP A 213 -28.20 -9.97 -3.53
CA ASP A 213 -29.31 -10.27 -2.63
C ASP A 213 -29.10 -11.61 -1.92
N HIS A 214 -28.16 -12.42 -2.43
CA HIS A 214 -27.84 -13.76 -1.91
C HIS A 214 -26.42 -13.86 -1.33
N ALA A 215 -25.47 -13.07 -1.84
CA ALA A 215 -24.07 -13.17 -1.44
C ALA A 215 -23.26 -11.90 -1.75
N ARG A 216 -22.15 -11.71 -1.02
CA ARG A 216 -21.17 -10.67 -1.31
C ARG A 216 -19.77 -11.23 -1.48
N LEU A 217 -19.08 -10.76 -2.52
CA LEU A 217 -17.65 -10.98 -2.70
C LEU A 217 -16.89 -9.86 -2.00
N SER A 218 -16.44 -10.13 -0.78
CA SER A 218 -15.62 -9.23 0.01
C SER A 218 -14.15 -9.46 -0.28
N PHE A 219 -13.35 -8.39 -0.34
CA PHE A 219 -11.92 -8.52 -0.52
C PHE A 219 -11.11 -7.40 0.14
N ALA A 220 -9.85 -7.70 0.42
CA ALA A 220 -8.77 -6.74 0.60
C ALA A 220 -7.62 -7.14 -0.31
N LYS A 221 -7.09 -6.21 -1.10
CA LYS A 221 -5.99 -6.45 -2.02
C LYS A 221 -4.83 -5.48 -1.77
N VAL A 222 -3.62 -5.98 -1.95
CA VAL A 222 -2.39 -5.21 -1.98
C VAL A 222 -1.66 -5.41 -3.31
N ALA A 223 -1.20 -4.30 -3.90
CA ALA A 223 -0.32 -4.30 -5.05
C ALA A 223 1.14 -4.20 -4.58
N GLU A 224 1.98 -5.11 -5.02
CA GLU A 224 3.41 -5.14 -4.69
C GLU A 224 4.26 -5.14 -5.97
N TYR A 225 5.36 -4.41 -5.97
CA TYR A 225 6.32 -4.44 -7.07
C TYR A 225 7.27 -5.62 -6.93
N GLN A 226 7.36 -6.44 -7.97
CA GLN A 226 8.36 -7.49 -8.06
C GLN A 226 9.72 -6.87 -8.43
N LYS A 227 10.83 -7.60 -8.24
CA LYS A 227 12.19 -7.15 -8.64
C LYS A 227 12.28 -6.74 -10.12
N ARG A 228 11.45 -7.33 -10.99
CA ARG A 228 11.32 -6.95 -12.41
C ARG A 228 10.46 -5.70 -12.67
N ALA A 229 10.20 -4.91 -11.63
CA ALA A 229 9.38 -3.71 -11.62
C ALA A 229 7.89 -3.89 -12.02
N ALA A 230 7.44 -5.10 -12.33
CA ALA A 230 6.03 -5.38 -12.59
C ALA A 230 5.27 -5.61 -11.28
N VAL A 231 4.07 -5.04 -11.18
CA VAL A 231 3.17 -5.26 -10.05
C VAL A 231 2.60 -6.68 -10.07
N HIS A 232 2.47 -7.31 -8.91
CA HIS A 232 1.53 -8.40 -8.67
C HIS A 232 0.52 -8.00 -7.59
N VAL A 233 -0.64 -8.67 -7.57
CA VAL A 233 -1.72 -8.37 -6.63
C VAL A 233 -1.89 -9.57 -5.72
N HIS A 234 -1.70 -9.35 -4.42
CA HIS A 234 -2.13 -10.26 -3.37
C HIS A 234 -3.52 -9.84 -2.90
N ALA A 235 -4.44 -10.77 -2.77
CA ALA A 235 -5.79 -10.48 -2.32
C ALA A 235 -6.31 -11.55 -1.38
N ILE A 236 -6.93 -11.09 -0.29
CA ILE A 236 -7.83 -11.92 0.51
C ILE A 236 -9.20 -11.77 -0.12
N VAL A 237 -9.78 -12.87 -0.58
CA VAL A 237 -11.12 -12.92 -1.17
C VAL A 237 -11.99 -13.78 -0.28
N ARG A 238 -13.11 -13.23 0.19
CA ARG A 238 -14.05 -13.87 1.12
C ARG A 238 -15.46 -13.83 0.54
N LEU A 239 -16.19 -14.93 0.66
CA LEU A 239 -17.61 -14.96 0.34
C LEU A 239 -18.42 -14.77 1.63
N ASP A 240 -19.27 -13.75 1.64
CA ASP A 240 -20.16 -13.41 2.74
C ASP A 240 -21.62 -13.56 2.30
N GLY A 241 -22.55 -13.52 3.27
CA GLY A 241 -23.96 -13.30 2.97
C GLY A 241 -24.26 -11.87 2.48
N PRO A 242 -25.52 -11.56 2.16
CA PRO A 242 -25.91 -10.32 1.48
C PRO A 242 -25.66 -9.05 2.32
N ALA A 243 -25.76 -9.12 3.65
CA ALA A 243 -25.41 -7.99 4.53
C ALA A 243 -23.90 -7.85 4.80
N GLY A 244 -23.06 -8.78 4.33
CA GLY A 244 -21.61 -8.78 4.53
C GLY A 244 -21.18 -9.67 5.70
N PRO A 245 -20.13 -9.31 6.45
CA PRO A 245 -19.45 -10.24 7.38
C PRO A 245 -20.29 -10.67 8.59
N ALA A 246 -21.43 -10.04 8.84
CA ALA A 246 -22.36 -10.43 9.89
C ALA A 246 -23.38 -11.48 9.43
N ASP A 247 -23.59 -11.62 8.12
CA ASP A 247 -24.45 -12.66 7.58
C ASP A 247 -23.64 -13.92 7.23
N PRO A 248 -24.15 -15.11 7.57
CA PRO A 248 -23.49 -16.35 7.20
C PRO A 248 -23.38 -16.48 5.67
N PRO A 249 -22.31 -17.12 5.18
CA PRO A 249 -22.14 -17.36 3.75
C PRO A 249 -23.21 -18.34 3.25
N PRO A 250 -23.60 -18.24 1.97
CA PRO A 250 -24.57 -19.17 1.40
C PRO A 250 -24.05 -20.62 1.39
N ALA A 251 -24.92 -21.59 1.63
CA ALA A 251 -24.57 -23.01 1.69
C ALA A 251 -23.93 -23.55 0.40
N TRP A 252 -24.29 -22.99 -0.77
CA TRP A 252 -23.69 -23.35 -2.07
C TRP A 252 -22.28 -22.79 -2.27
N GLY A 253 -21.84 -21.86 -1.43
CA GLY A 253 -20.67 -21.01 -1.64
C GLY A 253 -19.38 -21.50 -0.98
N ALA A 254 -19.11 -22.80 -0.93
CA ALA A 254 -17.92 -23.30 -0.25
C ALA A 254 -16.59 -22.89 -0.93
N ALA A 255 -15.48 -23.06 -0.20
CA ALA A 255 -14.15 -22.61 -0.64
C ALA A 255 -13.71 -23.21 -1.99
N ALA A 256 -14.19 -24.41 -2.35
CA ALA A 256 -13.89 -25.04 -3.62
C ALA A 256 -14.56 -24.30 -4.80
N GLN A 257 -15.83 -23.92 -4.67
CA GLN A 257 -16.57 -23.14 -5.65
C GLN A 257 -15.93 -21.75 -5.81
N LEU A 258 -15.54 -21.12 -4.70
CA LEU A 258 -14.82 -19.85 -4.72
C LEU A 258 -13.46 -19.98 -5.43
N THR A 259 -12.71 -21.05 -5.17
CA THR A 259 -11.42 -21.33 -5.81
C THR A 259 -11.58 -21.50 -7.32
N ALA A 260 -12.53 -22.33 -7.75
CA ALA A 260 -12.82 -22.55 -9.16
C ALA A 260 -13.25 -21.25 -9.86
N ALA A 261 -14.11 -20.45 -9.24
CA ALA A 261 -14.55 -19.17 -9.76
C ALA A 261 -13.39 -18.18 -9.92
N VAL A 262 -12.53 -18.05 -8.91
CA VAL A 262 -11.33 -17.19 -8.92
C VAL A 262 -10.36 -17.60 -10.03
N GLN A 263 -9.98 -18.87 -10.08
CA GLN A 263 -9.01 -19.35 -11.07
C GLN A 263 -9.54 -19.17 -12.50
N ALA A 264 -10.81 -19.49 -12.73
CA ALA A 264 -11.40 -19.40 -14.05
C ALA A 264 -11.65 -17.94 -14.48
N ALA A 265 -11.95 -17.04 -13.53
CA ALA A 265 -12.04 -15.59 -13.80
C ALA A 265 -10.67 -15.00 -14.14
N ALA A 266 -9.62 -15.33 -13.38
CA ALA A 266 -8.27 -14.86 -13.63
C ALA A 266 -7.75 -15.26 -15.02
N ARG A 267 -8.10 -16.47 -15.49
CA ARG A 267 -7.74 -16.96 -16.83
C ARG A 267 -8.56 -16.33 -17.97
N SER A 268 -9.79 -15.88 -17.72
CA SER A 268 -10.69 -15.42 -18.78
C SER A 268 -10.69 -13.91 -19.02
N VAL A 269 -10.26 -13.10 -18.05
CA VAL A 269 -10.34 -11.65 -18.15
C VAL A 269 -9.33 -11.08 -19.14
N VAL A 270 -9.81 -10.24 -20.03
CA VAL A 270 -9.02 -9.47 -21.00
C VAL A 270 -9.50 -8.03 -20.98
N VAL A 271 -8.56 -7.09 -21.04
CA VAL A 271 -8.79 -5.66 -21.32
C VAL A 271 -8.11 -5.33 -22.64
N ARG A 272 -8.78 -4.59 -23.52
CA ARG A 272 -8.21 -4.11 -24.78
C ARG A 272 -7.85 -2.65 -24.62
N THR A 273 -6.64 -2.28 -25.00
CA THR A 273 -6.24 -0.87 -25.04
C THR A 273 -6.90 -0.20 -26.24
N PRO A 274 -7.11 1.13 -26.22
CA PRO A 274 -7.37 1.87 -27.45
C PRO A 274 -6.31 1.55 -28.50
N TYR A 275 -6.71 1.46 -29.76
CA TYR A 275 -5.77 1.37 -30.88
C TYR A 275 -5.03 2.70 -31.00
N SER A 276 -3.71 2.65 -31.11
CA SER A 276 -2.88 3.81 -31.47
C SER A 276 -2.05 3.48 -32.71
N PRO A 277 -1.94 4.36 -33.71
CA PRO A 277 -1.08 4.12 -34.87
C PRO A 277 0.39 3.84 -34.50
N ALA A 278 0.86 4.38 -33.37
CA ALA A 278 2.25 4.24 -32.94
C ALA A 278 2.58 2.86 -32.33
N VAL A 279 1.61 2.19 -31.71
CA VAL A 279 1.85 0.96 -30.93
C VAL A 279 0.82 -0.15 -31.17
N GLY A 280 -0.20 0.09 -31.99
CA GLY A 280 -1.30 -0.84 -32.23
C GLY A 280 -2.27 -0.99 -31.07
N GLU A 281 -2.93 -2.14 -30.99
CA GLU A 281 -3.85 -2.54 -29.92
C GLU A 281 -3.22 -3.65 -29.07
N TYR A 282 -3.32 -3.56 -27.74
CA TYR A 282 -2.84 -4.59 -26.83
C TYR A 282 -3.98 -5.32 -26.12
N ALA A 283 -3.82 -6.64 -25.96
CA ALA A 283 -4.67 -7.48 -25.13
C ALA A 283 -4.05 -7.70 -23.75
N VAL A 284 -4.45 -6.88 -22.79
CA VAL A 284 -3.97 -6.92 -21.41
C VAL A 284 -4.67 -8.04 -20.63
N ARG A 285 -3.90 -8.92 -19.98
CA ARG A 285 -4.37 -10.09 -19.21
C ARG A 285 -3.55 -10.31 -17.94
N TRP A 286 -4.06 -11.12 -17.02
CA TRP A 286 -3.24 -11.68 -15.93
C TRP A 286 -2.19 -12.65 -16.48
N GLY A 287 -1.07 -12.77 -15.78
CA GLY A 287 -0.01 -13.73 -16.08
C GLY A 287 -0.45 -15.18 -15.83
N ARG A 288 0.34 -16.13 -16.35
CA ARG A 288 0.08 -17.57 -16.20
C ARG A 288 0.18 -18.05 -14.75
N GLN A 289 1.01 -17.40 -13.95
CA GLN A 289 1.22 -17.76 -12.54
C GLN A 289 0.10 -17.14 -11.70
N ILE A 290 -0.82 -17.99 -11.26
CA ILE A 290 -1.92 -17.68 -10.37
C ILE A 290 -1.79 -18.62 -9.19
N ASP A 291 -1.63 -18.08 -7.98
CA ASP A 291 -1.62 -18.88 -6.75
C ASP A 291 -2.94 -18.63 -6.00
N VAL A 292 -3.62 -19.70 -5.60
CA VAL A 292 -4.90 -19.63 -4.89
C VAL A 292 -4.86 -20.63 -3.76
N ARG A 293 -4.86 -20.13 -2.52
CA ARG A 293 -4.79 -20.96 -1.32
C ARG A 293 -6.01 -20.71 -0.46
N SER A 294 -6.66 -21.76 0.01
CA SER A 294 -7.72 -21.63 1.01
C SER A 294 -7.09 -21.24 2.34
N LEU A 295 -7.68 -20.25 3.02
CA LEU A 295 -7.34 -19.93 4.40
C LEU A 295 -8.36 -20.65 5.29
N ARG A 296 -8.00 -21.78 5.90
CA ARG A 296 -8.85 -22.51 6.86
C ARG A 296 -8.30 -22.36 8.27
N ALA A 297 -9.18 -22.47 9.26
CA ALA A 297 -8.88 -22.30 10.67
C ALA A 297 -8.10 -23.46 11.33
N ARG A 298 -7.84 -24.59 10.64
CA ARG A 298 -7.10 -25.73 11.23
C ARG A 298 -5.61 -25.67 10.86
N PRO A 299 -4.70 -25.64 11.86
CA PRO A 299 -3.24 -25.57 11.65
C PRO A 299 -2.61 -26.78 10.94
N GLU A 300 -3.34 -27.89 10.83
CA GLU A 300 -2.82 -29.20 10.42
C GLU A 300 -2.50 -29.31 8.92
N ASP A 301 -2.96 -28.37 8.09
CA ASP A 301 -2.78 -28.39 6.63
C ASP A 301 -1.58 -27.55 6.13
N GLY A 302 -0.70 -27.09 7.00
CA GLY A 302 0.47 -26.26 6.61
C GLY A 302 0.11 -24.91 5.97
N GLY A 303 -1.12 -24.42 6.20
CA GLY A 303 -1.61 -23.14 5.72
C GLY A 303 -1.04 -21.93 6.48
N LEU A 304 -1.04 -20.75 5.86
CA LEU A 304 -0.68 -19.49 6.54
C LEU A 304 -1.71 -19.19 7.64
N THR A 305 -1.24 -18.88 8.85
CA THR A 305 -2.12 -18.42 9.94
C THR A 305 -2.75 -17.07 9.57
N ASP A 306 -3.96 -16.80 10.07
CA ASP A 306 -4.67 -15.54 9.77
C ASP A 306 -3.83 -14.30 10.16
N ASP A 307 -3.10 -14.37 11.28
CA ASP A 307 -2.17 -13.30 11.71
C ASP A 307 -0.96 -13.16 10.79
N ALA A 308 -0.40 -14.28 10.29
CA ALA A 308 0.69 -14.23 9.31
C ALA A 308 0.25 -13.57 8.00
N VAL A 309 -0.99 -13.81 7.55
CA VAL A 309 -1.56 -13.15 6.37
C VAL A 309 -1.74 -11.65 6.62
N ALA A 310 -2.30 -11.26 7.78
CA ALA A 310 -2.46 -9.84 8.12
C ALA A 310 -1.11 -9.11 8.22
N ALA A 311 -0.12 -9.73 8.89
CA ALA A 311 1.23 -9.20 8.99
C ALA A 311 1.91 -9.10 7.62
N TYR A 312 1.74 -10.12 6.76
CA TYR A 312 2.22 -10.11 5.40
C TYR A 312 1.63 -8.92 4.62
N VAL A 313 0.32 -8.72 4.62
CA VAL A 313 -0.30 -7.57 3.92
C VAL A 313 0.18 -6.23 4.48
N ALA A 314 0.24 -6.10 5.81
CA ALA A 314 0.71 -4.89 6.48
C ALA A 314 2.17 -4.54 6.15
N LYS A 315 3.02 -5.55 5.89
CA LYS A 315 4.42 -5.36 5.49
C LYS A 315 4.57 -4.67 4.12
N TYR A 316 3.61 -4.82 3.21
CA TYR A 316 3.74 -4.28 1.85
C TYR A 316 3.13 -2.90 1.66
N VAL A 317 2.15 -2.53 2.49
CA VAL A 317 1.53 -1.20 2.38
C VAL A 317 2.48 -0.06 2.72
N THR A 318 3.56 -0.35 3.43
CA THR A 318 4.57 0.65 3.80
C THR A 318 5.69 0.81 2.78
N LYS A 319 5.83 -0.13 1.84
CA LYS A 319 6.89 -0.06 0.84
C LYS A 319 6.59 1.01 -0.20
N GLY A 320 7.55 1.92 -0.38
CA GLY A 320 7.59 2.88 -1.47
C GLY A 320 8.03 2.26 -2.79
N ALA A 321 7.83 2.98 -3.91
CA ALA A 321 8.33 2.53 -5.21
C ALA A 321 9.87 2.58 -5.27
N SER A 322 10.47 3.58 -4.61
CA SER A 322 11.93 3.74 -4.48
C SER A 322 12.58 2.64 -3.64
N GLU A 323 11.93 2.16 -2.57
CA GLU A 323 12.45 1.14 -1.66
C GLU A 323 12.68 -0.22 -2.35
N ILE A 324 12.00 -0.47 -3.47
CA ILE A 324 12.19 -1.68 -4.31
C ILE A 324 12.94 -1.32 -5.61
N ALA A 325 13.47 -0.10 -5.71
CA ALA A 325 14.05 0.47 -6.93
C ALA A 325 13.11 0.39 -8.15
N ALA A 326 11.79 0.38 -7.92
CA ALA A 326 10.73 0.18 -8.90
C ALA A 326 9.93 1.48 -9.16
N GLY A 327 10.59 2.64 -9.05
CA GLY A 327 9.96 3.93 -9.27
C GLY A 327 10.64 5.08 -8.51
N ALA A 328 9.92 6.20 -8.39
CA ALA A 328 10.28 7.35 -7.59
C ALA A 328 9.17 7.69 -6.59
N ASP A 329 9.53 8.32 -5.48
CA ASP A 329 8.57 8.71 -4.43
C ASP A 329 7.88 10.05 -4.66
N ARG A 330 8.29 10.76 -5.71
CA ARG A 330 7.69 12.03 -6.11
C ARG A 330 7.29 11.95 -7.57
N ARG A 331 6.29 12.73 -7.95
CA ARG A 331 5.93 12.89 -9.35
C ARG A 331 7.12 13.46 -10.11
N LEU A 332 7.30 12.98 -11.33
CA LEU A 332 8.26 13.49 -12.29
C LEU A 332 7.52 14.54 -13.13
N LEU A 333 7.96 15.79 -13.08
CA LEU A 333 7.30 16.92 -13.71
C LEU A 333 7.89 17.19 -15.10
N ALA A 334 9.15 16.84 -15.31
CA ALA A 334 9.86 16.93 -16.56
C ALA A 334 10.45 15.58 -16.99
N TRP A 335 10.85 15.47 -18.26
CA TRP A 335 11.56 14.30 -18.78
C TRP A 335 12.92 14.11 -18.07
N ASP A 336 13.67 15.20 -17.91
CA ASP A 336 15.03 15.17 -17.35
C ASP A 336 15.05 14.78 -15.86
N ASP A 337 13.90 14.90 -15.16
CA ASP A 337 13.75 14.38 -13.80
C ASP A 337 14.08 12.87 -13.72
N ILE A 338 13.87 12.12 -14.80
CA ILE A 338 14.13 10.67 -14.87
C ILE A 338 15.63 10.37 -14.70
N ASP A 339 16.49 11.26 -15.19
CA ASP A 339 17.94 11.01 -15.23
C ASP A 339 18.62 11.17 -13.87
N VAL A 340 17.95 11.82 -12.92
CA VAL A 340 18.44 11.96 -11.54
C VAL A 340 17.78 10.95 -10.58
N VAL A 341 16.82 10.12 -11.03
CA VAL A 341 16.22 9.09 -10.17
C VAL A 341 17.22 7.97 -9.91
N PRO A 342 17.57 7.64 -8.66
CA PRO A 342 18.49 6.54 -8.34
C PRO A 342 17.81 5.18 -8.56
N ALA A 343 17.64 4.78 -9.82
CA ALA A 343 16.97 3.56 -10.24
C ALA A 343 17.73 2.88 -11.39
N PRO A 344 17.64 1.54 -11.51
CA PRO A 344 18.26 0.78 -12.59
C PRO A 344 17.84 1.28 -14.00
N PRO A 345 18.68 1.06 -15.03
CA PRO A 345 18.36 1.43 -16.42
C PRO A 345 16.99 0.91 -16.89
N HIS A 346 16.63 -0.30 -16.48
CA HIS A 346 15.31 -0.90 -16.76
C HIS A 346 14.15 -0.02 -16.29
N VAL A 347 14.23 0.48 -15.06
CA VAL A 347 13.16 1.24 -14.40
C VAL A 347 13.06 2.64 -14.98
N ARG A 348 14.19 3.29 -15.26
CA ARG A 348 14.22 4.56 -16.00
C ARG A 348 13.62 4.41 -17.40
N THR A 349 13.86 3.28 -18.07
CA THR A 349 13.26 2.99 -19.39
C THR A 349 11.73 2.85 -19.31
N LEU A 350 11.19 2.23 -18.25
CA LEU A 350 9.75 2.21 -17.98
C LEU A 350 9.20 3.62 -17.75
N MET A 351 9.88 4.48 -17.00
CA MET A 351 9.49 5.89 -16.80
C MET A 351 9.45 6.66 -18.12
N ARG A 352 10.49 6.52 -18.95
CA ARG A 352 10.56 7.13 -20.29
C ARG A 352 9.45 6.61 -21.20
N THR A 353 9.12 5.32 -21.10
CA THR A 353 8.01 4.71 -21.84
C THR A 353 6.67 5.31 -21.40
N CYS A 354 6.45 5.53 -20.10
CA CYS A 354 5.26 6.26 -19.61
C CYS A 354 5.16 7.66 -20.21
N TRP A 355 6.28 8.38 -20.32
CA TRP A 355 6.31 9.72 -20.88
C TRP A 355 5.99 9.77 -22.38
N ARG A 356 6.56 8.83 -23.15
CA ARG A 356 6.30 8.66 -24.59
C ARG A 356 4.84 8.31 -24.85
N LEU A 357 4.33 7.25 -24.20
CA LEU A 357 2.95 6.82 -24.33
C LEU A 357 1.96 7.89 -23.82
N GLY A 358 2.30 8.62 -22.76
CA GLY A 358 1.49 9.72 -22.25
C GLY A 358 1.47 10.97 -23.14
N GLY A 359 2.21 10.99 -24.26
CA GLY A 359 2.10 12.00 -25.29
C GLY A 359 1.15 11.61 -26.43
N LEU A 360 0.62 10.38 -26.45
CA LEU A 360 -0.32 9.91 -27.45
C LEU A 360 -1.75 10.30 -27.07
N ALA A 361 -2.50 10.87 -28.01
CA ALA A 361 -3.86 11.34 -27.76
C ALA A 361 -4.79 10.21 -27.30
N GLU A 362 -4.61 9.00 -27.82
CA GLU A 362 -5.44 7.85 -27.48
C GLU A 362 -5.25 7.37 -26.03
N PHE A 363 -4.13 7.78 -25.39
CA PHE A 363 -3.80 7.44 -24.01
C PHE A 363 -3.88 8.64 -23.04
N GLU A 364 -4.45 9.77 -23.47
CA GLU A 364 -4.67 10.95 -22.62
C GLU A 364 -5.43 10.63 -21.32
N PRO A 365 -6.51 9.81 -21.33
CA PRO A 365 -7.21 9.40 -20.10
C PRO A 365 -6.35 8.57 -19.13
N LEU A 366 -5.27 7.95 -19.62
CA LEU A 366 -4.33 7.18 -18.80
C LEU A 366 -3.36 8.07 -18.01
N ARG A 367 -3.20 9.35 -18.39
CA ARG A 367 -2.35 10.34 -17.71
C ARG A 367 -0.97 9.78 -17.35
N LEU A 368 -0.36 9.01 -18.25
CA LEU A 368 0.82 8.19 -17.94
C LEU A 368 2.02 9.01 -17.43
N ARG A 369 2.19 10.25 -17.88
CA ARG A 369 3.20 11.18 -17.36
C ARG A 369 3.05 11.43 -15.86
N SER A 370 1.82 11.67 -15.38
CA SER A 370 1.54 11.88 -13.95
C SER A 370 1.84 10.65 -13.09
N TRP A 371 1.87 9.46 -13.70
CA TRP A 371 2.12 8.16 -13.06
C TRP A 371 3.46 7.54 -13.44
N ALA A 372 4.36 8.29 -14.10
CA ALA A 372 5.68 7.77 -14.50
C ALA A 372 6.52 7.34 -13.28
N HIS A 373 6.39 8.06 -12.17
CA HIS A 373 7.03 7.73 -10.89
C HIS A 373 6.59 6.35 -10.31
N THR A 374 5.43 5.85 -10.71
CA THR A 374 4.92 4.50 -10.39
C THR A 374 4.83 3.62 -11.63
N LEU A 375 5.66 3.89 -12.65
CA LEU A 375 5.78 3.08 -13.86
C LEU A 375 4.44 2.82 -14.59
N GLY A 376 3.53 3.80 -14.52
CA GLY A 376 2.20 3.74 -15.13
C GLY A 376 1.13 3.13 -14.22
N PHE A 377 1.48 2.55 -13.07
CA PHE A 377 0.49 2.01 -12.14
C PHE A 377 -0.24 3.15 -11.44
N ARG A 378 -1.55 3.23 -11.71
CA ARG A 378 -2.47 4.27 -11.20
C ARG A 378 -3.37 3.83 -10.06
N GLY A 379 -3.20 2.61 -9.56
CA GLY A 379 -4.02 2.05 -8.48
C GLY A 379 -3.53 2.47 -7.09
N HIS A 380 -4.39 2.26 -6.09
CA HIS A 380 -3.96 2.29 -4.70
C HIS A 380 -3.18 1.02 -4.36
N ILE A 381 -2.12 1.16 -3.54
CA ILE A 381 -1.36 0.00 -3.06
C ILE A 381 -2.23 -0.92 -2.21
N LEU A 382 -3.14 -0.39 -1.37
CA LEU A 382 -4.13 -1.18 -0.65
C LEU A 382 -5.53 -0.77 -1.10
N THR A 383 -6.41 -1.74 -1.33
CA THR A 383 -7.84 -1.49 -1.55
C THR A 383 -8.64 -2.56 -0.85
N LYS A 384 -9.71 -2.17 -0.15
CA LYS A 384 -10.70 -3.12 0.37
C LYS A 384 -12.08 -2.83 -0.20
N SER A 385 -12.89 -3.87 -0.33
CA SER A 385 -14.32 -3.74 -0.55
C SER A 385 -14.99 -3.06 0.67
N ARG A 386 -16.10 -2.37 0.44
CA ARG A 386 -16.74 -1.51 1.46
C ARG A 386 -17.04 -2.25 2.77
N VAL A 387 -17.56 -3.47 2.70
CA VAL A 387 -18.00 -4.28 3.83
C VAL A 387 -16.98 -5.35 4.27
N TYR A 388 -15.72 -5.27 3.82
CA TYR A 388 -14.72 -6.28 4.19
C TYR A 388 -14.45 -6.33 5.70
N SER A 389 -14.27 -5.16 6.31
CA SER A 389 -13.92 -4.95 7.72
C SER A 389 -14.09 -3.48 8.13
N THR A 390 -13.58 -3.11 9.32
CA THR A 390 -13.48 -1.73 9.84
C THR A 390 -12.79 -0.73 8.89
N THR A 391 -12.72 0.54 9.28
CA THR A 391 -12.10 1.63 8.49
C THR A 391 -10.92 2.26 9.22
N TYR A 392 -10.00 2.87 8.48
CA TYR A 392 -8.95 3.71 9.08
C TYR A 392 -9.51 4.86 9.93
N ALA A 393 -10.71 5.37 9.60
CA ALA A 393 -11.35 6.41 10.41
C ALA A 393 -11.76 5.85 11.77
N ALA A 394 -12.46 4.72 11.80
CA ALA A 394 -12.87 4.05 13.04
C ALA A 394 -11.67 3.65 13.91
N LEU A 395 -10.59 3.12 13.31
CA LEU A 395 -9.36 2.78 14.03
C LEU A 395 -8.67 4.02 14.64
N ARG A 396 -8.74 5.17 13.96
CA ARG A 396 -8.22 6.44 14.52
C ARG A 396 -9.09 6.95 15.67
N THR A 397 -10.41 6.89 15.54
CA THR A 397 -11.34 7.28 16.62
C THR A 397 -11.14 6.41 17.86
N GLU A 398 -11.06 5.09 17.69
CA GLU A 398 -10.83 4.16 18.81
C GLU A 398 -9.48 4.42 19.49
N ARG A 399 -8.43 4.71 18.72
CA ARG A 399 -7.14 5.10 19.29
C ARG A 399 -7.23 6.40 20.07
N ALA A 400 -7.90 7.42 19.53
CA ALA A 400 -8.06 8.70 20.20
C ALA A 400 -8.80 8.54 21.55
N ALA A 401 -9.88 7.75 21.56
CA ALA A 401 -10.61 7.41 22.79
C ALA A 401 -9.73 6.67 23.80
N HIS A 402 -8.92 5.71 23.35
CA HIS A 402 -7.97 5.01 24.22
C HIS A 402 -6.89 5.94 24.80
N GLU A 403 -6.45 6.94 24.03
CA GLU A 403 -5.53 8.00 24.46
C GLU A 403 -6.22 9.07 25.34
N GLY A 404 -7.49 8.86 25.74
CA GLY A 404 -8.23 9.75 26.62
C GLY A 404 -8.93 10.93 25.93
N HIS A 405 -8.98 10.95 24.60
CA HIS A 405 -9.77 11.95 23.86
C HIS A 405 -11.23 11.48 23.80
N ASN A 406 -12.03 11.90 24.76
CA ASN A 406 -13.46 11.61 24.79
C ASN A 406 -14.22 12.69 24.02
N ASP A 407 -15.02 12.28 23.03
CA ASP A 407 -16.06 13.15 22.48
C ASP A 407 -17.05 13.48 23.60
N VAL A 408 -17.33 14.78 23.82
CA VAL A 408 -18.37 15.20 24.76
C VAL A 408 -19.72 15.03 24.05
N PRO A 409 -20.61 14.11 24.52
CA PRO A 409 -21.90 13.90 23.87
C PRO A 409 -22.71 15.20 23.86
N GLY A 410 -23.34 15.51 22.73
CA GLY A 410 -24.09 16.75 22.58
C GLY A 410 -23.22 17.99 22.35
N ALA A 411 -21.91 17.84 22.11
CA ALA A 411 -21.04 18.94 21.72
C ALA A 411 -20.89 19.06 20.19
N VAL A 412 -20.74 20.29 19.71
CA VAL A 412 -20.39 20.63 18.32
C VAL A 412 -19.07 21.38 18.29
N ALA A 413 -18.20 21.05 17.33
CA ALA A 413 -16.92 21.72 17.15
C ALA A 413 -16.94 22.61 15.90
N ASP A 414 -16.79 23.92 16.11
CA ASP A 414 -16.54 24.90 15.05
C ASP A 414 -15.03 25.06 14.90
N ALA A 415 -14.50 24.70 13.74
CA ALA A 415 -13.06 24.70 13.50
C ALA A 415 -12.70 25.41 12.20
N SER A 416 -11.68 26.25 12.26
CA SER A 416 -11.09 26.94 11.11
C SER A 416 -9.60 26.62 11.07
N TRP A 417 -9.18 25.82 10.09
CA TRP A 417 -7.79 25.38 9.94
C TRP A 417 -7.27 25.72 8.55
N ARG A 418 -6.05 26.27 8.49
CA ARG A 418 -5.34 26.56 7.24
C ARG A 418 -3.99 25.86 7.23
N TYR A 419 -3.66 25.25 6.09
CA TYR A 419 -2.31 24.75 5.83
C TYR A 419 -1.31 25.91 5.75
N VAL A 420 -0.22 25.84 6.53
CA VAL A 420 0.84 26.87 6.52
C VAL A 420 2.21 26.34 6.14
N GLY A 421 2.39 25.02 6.05
CA GLY A 421 3.66 24.42 5.63
C GLY A 421 3.80 22.97 6.07
N SER A 422 5.00 22.43 5.89
CA SER A 422 5.34 21.09 6.34
C SER A 422 6.84 20.93 6.54
N GLY A 423 7.23 19.99 7.40
CA GLY A 423 8.61 19.59 7.58
C GLY A 423 9.32 20.31 8.71
N HIS A 424 10.49 19.79 9.03
CA HIS A 424 11.33 20.32 10.09
C HIS A 424 12.44 21.18 9.52
N THR A 425 12.93 22.13 10.33
CA THR A 425 14.28 22.66 10.12
C THR A 425 15.31 21.56 10.39
N PRO A 426 16.57 21.70 9.90
CA PRO A 426 17.56 20.63 10.07
C PRO A 426 17.81 20.20 11.52
N GLY A 427 17.86 21.15 12.48
CA GLY A 427 18.03 20.84 13.90
C GLY A 427 16.77 20.18 14.50
N ALA A 428 15.58 20.68 14.13
CA ALA A 428 14.30 20.09 14.54
C ALA A 428 14.16 18.63 14.06
N ALA A 429 14.67 18.31 12.87
CA ALA A 429 14.63 16.97 12.32
C ALA A 429 15.43 15.97 13.18
N LEU A 430 16.59 16.37 13.73
CA LEU A 430 17.36 15.52 14.65
C LEU A 430 16.57 15.20 15.93
N ILE A 431 15.93 16.21 16.51
CA ILE A 431 15.12 16.03 17.73
C ILE A 431 13.92 15.12 17.46
N ALA A 432 13.25 15.31 16.31
CA ALA A 432 12.13 14.46 15.91
C ALA A 432 12.53 12.99 15.70
N VAL A 433 13.75 12.73 15.17
CA VAL A 433 14.31 11.37 15.08
C VAL A 433 14.54 10.78 16.46
N GLY A 434 15.17 11.52 17.38
CA GLY A 434 15.36 11.05 18.76
C GLY A 434 14.05 10.65 19.45
N VAL A 435 13.03 11.51 19.35
CA VAL A 435 11.68 11.21 19.86
C VAL A 435 11.09 9.95 19.20
N ALA A 436 11.26 9.79 17.89
CA ALA A 436 10.76 8.61 17.18
C ALA A 436 11.44 7.32 17.62
N ASP A 437 12.75 7.37 17.87
CA ASP A 437 13.58 6.26 18.31
C ASP A 437 13.26 5.88 19.76
N ASP A 438 13.17 6.84 20.68
CA ASP A 438 12.76 6.61 22.07
C ASP A 438 11.38 5.95 22.14
N LEU A 439 10.40 6.45 21.37
CA LEU A 439 9.07 5.85 21.28
C LEU A 439 9.08 4.48 20.59
N ALA A 440 10.06 4.16 19.76
CA ALA A 440 10.21 2.83 19.19
C ALA A 440 10.76 1.86 20.25
N HIS A 441 11.83 2.27 20.93
CA HIS A 441 12.51 1.51 21.95
C HIS A 441 11.61 1.19 23.15
N ASN A 442 10.87 2.18 23.67
CA ASN A 442 9.92 1.98 24.77
C ASN A 442 8.84 0.94 24.44
N ARG A 443 8.41 0.87 23.18
CA ARG A 443 7.44 -0.16 22.73
C ARG A 443 8.07 -1.54 22.64
N GLU A 444 9.34 -1.64 22.24
CA GLU A 444 10.06 -2.91 22.20
C GLU A 444 10.24 -3.47 23.62
N ILE A 445 10.70 -2.64 24.56
CA ILE A 445 10.76 -2.99 25.98
C ILE A 445 9.39 -3.45 26.49
N THR A 446 8.33 -2.67 26.20
CA THR A 446 6.97 -3.03 26.63
C THR A 446 6.54 -4.40 26.09
N ARG A 447 6.86 -4.71 24.83
CA ARG A 447 6.54 -6.02 24.23
C ARG A 447 7.34 -7.15 24.86
N GLU A 448 8.61 -6.93 25.17
CA GLU A 448 9.47 -7.90 25.85
C GLU A 448 8.92 -8.21 27.24
N VAL A 449 8.59 -7.17 28.01
CA VAL A 449 7.98 -7.31 29.35
C VAL A 449 6.64 -8.05 29.30
N LEU A 450 5.76 -7.74 28.33
CA LEU A 450 4.48 -8.45 28.19
C LEU A 450 4.68 -9.94 27.81
N ARG A 451 5.66 -10.24 26.94
CA ARG A 451 6.01 -11.62 26.59
C ARG A 451 6.55 -12.39 27.78
N GLU A 452 7.42 -11.78 28.59
CA GLU A 452 7.97 -12.38 29.81
C GLU A 452 6.88 -12.65 30.86
N ARG A 453 5.82 -11.83 30.89
CA ARG A 453 4.67 -11.98 31.79
C ARG A 453 3.61 -12.99 31.30
N GLY A 454 3.78 -13.58 30.11
CA GLY A 454 2.81 -14.52 29.54
C GLY A 454 1.47 -13.88 29.13
N GLU A 455 1.41 -12.55 29.05
CA GLU A 455 0.23 -11.82 28.59
C GLU A 455 0.24 -11.78 27.05
N CYS A 456 -0.77 -12.38 26.43
CA CYS A 456 -0.86 -12.46 24.97
C CYS A 456 -1.25 -11.09 24.38
N LEU A 457 -0.50 -10.61 23.39
CA LEU A 457 -0.69 -9.32 22.68
C LEU A 457 -1.97 -9.24 21.84
#